data_AF-A0A2T3ZJB3-F1
#
_entry.id   AF-A0A2T3ZJB3-F1
#
_cell.length_a   1.000
_cell.length_b   1.000
_cell.length_c   1.000
_cell.angle_alpha   90.00
_cell.angle_beta   90.00
_cell.angle_gamma   90.00
#
_symmetry.space_group_name_H-M   'P 1'
#
loop_
_entity.id
_entity.type
_entity.pdbx_description
1 polymer ?
#
loop_
_entity_poly.entity_id
_entity_poly.type
_entity_poly.pdbx_seq_one_letter_code
_entity_poly.pdbx_strand_id
1 'polypeptide(L)' 'MANHRDRYGTTPIFAAARNGHRRVVELLIEAGYANFEERDFLGATLFASAQRSKKKQFVKFLKRYTQ' A
#
# COMPACT_ATOMS: atom_id res chain seq x y z
N MET A 1 -16.67 2.12 4.27
CA MET A 1 -16.24 2.15 2.84
C MET A 1 -14.77 2.58 2.76
N ALA A 2 -13.80 1.70 3.08
CA ALA A 2 -12.39 2.08 3.18
C ALA A 2 -11.55 1.89 1.89
N ASN A 3 -12.18 1.47 0.79
CA ASN A 3 -11.57 1.44 -0.56
C ASN A 3 -11.88 2.71 -1.38
N HIS A 4 -12.34 3.79 -0.73
CA HIS A 4 -12.63 5.03 -1.44
C HIS A 4 -11.33 5.65 -1.95
N ARG A 5 -11.27 5.90 -3.26
CA ARG A 5 -10.15 6.58 -3.89
C ARG A 5 -10.26 8.09 -3.66
N ASP A 6 -9.13 8.75 -3.44
CA ASP A 6 -9.07 10.20 -3.49
C ASP A 6 -9.28 10.72 -4.93
N ARG A 7 -9.27 12.05 -5.11
CA ARG A 7 -9.41 12.70 -6.43
C ARG A 7 -8.33 12.31 -7.45
N TYR A 8 -7.26 11.65 -7.01
CA TYR A 8 -6.18 11.15 -7.85
C TYR A 8 -6.27 9.65 -8.09
N GLY A 9 -7.30 8.96 -7.57
CA GLY A 9 -7.40 7.52 -7.68
C GLY A 9 -6.61 6.75 -6.61
N THR A 10 -6.06 7.42 -5.60
CA THR A 10 -5.23 6.82 -4.55
C THR A 10 -6.10 6.24 -3.45
N THR A 11 -5.92 4.96 -3.11
CA THR A 11 -6.56 4.36 -1.93
C THR A 11 -5.74 4.63 -0.66
N PRO A 12 -6.36 4.57 0.54
CA PRO A 12 -5.67 4.89 1.79
C PRO A 12 -4.41 4.04 2.04
N ILE A 13 -4.41 2.80 1.55
CA ILE A 13 -3.29 1.88 1.69
C ILE A 13 -2.06 2.33 0.88
N PHE A 14 -2.26 2.91 -0.31
CA PHE A 14 -1.17 3.49 -1.11
C PHE A 14 -0.58 4.75 -0.47
N ALA A 15 -1.43 5.61 0.09
CA ALA A 15 -0.96 6.79 0.82
C ALA A 15 -0.10 6.40 2.03
N ALA A 16 -0.56 5.43 2.81
CA ALA A 16 0.19 4.89 3.94
C ALA A 16 1.51 4.22 3.51
N ALA A 17 1.50 3.45 2.41
CA ALA A 17 2.69 2.80 1.88
C ALA A 17 3.75 3.80 1.38
N ARG A 18 3.35 4.83 0.63
CA ARG A 18 4.24 5.90 0.15
C ARG A 18 4.90 6.66 1.31
N ASN A 19 4.15 6.90 2.37
CA ASN A 19 4.64 7.59 3.57
C ASN A 19 5.37 6.65 4.56
N GLY A 20 5.45 5.35 4.27
CA GLY A 20 6.12 4.36 5.13
C GLY A 20 5.39 4.10 6.45
N HIS A 21 4.09 4.38 6.51
CA HIS A 21 3.25 4.16 7.69
C HIS A 21 2.86 2.69 7.82
N ARG A 22 3.85 1.86 8.18
CA ARG A 22 3.69 0.41 8.26
C ARG A 22 2.47 -0.03 9.07
N ARG A 23 2.26 0.57 10.25
CA ARG A 23 1.15 0.17 11.14
C ARG A 23 -0.21 0.44 10.51
N VAL A 24 -0.35 1.52 9.75
CA VAL A 24 -1.59 1.85 9.02
C VAL A 24 -1.83 0.84 7.90
N VAL A 25 -0.77 0.45 7.17
CA VAL A 25 -0.88 -0.57 6.12
C VAL A 25 -1.25 -1.93 6.70
N GLU A 26 -0.67 -2.32 7.82
CA GLU A 26 -1.02 -3.55 8.54
C GLU A 26 -2.51 -3.57 8.93
N LEU A 27 -3.02 -2.50 9.55
CA LEU A 27 -4.43 -2.38 9.91
C LEU A 27 -5.36 -2.46 8.68
N LEU A 28 -4.98 -1.84 7.56
CA LEU A 28 -5.77 -1.87 6.33
C LEU A 28 -5.78 -3.25 5.67
N ILE A 29 -4.67 -3.99 5.76
CA ILE A 29 -4.60 -5.40 5.32
C ILE A 29 -5.47 -6.28 6.21
N GLU A 30 -5.32 -6.17 7.53
CA GLU A 30 -6.11 -6.94 8.52
C GLU A 30 -7.62 -6.69 8.38
N ALA A 31 -8.00 -5.46 8.03
CA ALA A 31 -9.39 -5.08 7.79
C ALA A 31 -9.93 -5.52 6.41
N GLY A 32 -9.14 -6.18 5.58
CA GLY A 32 -9.56 -6.68 4.26
C GLY A 32 -9.66 -5.59 3.18
N TYR A 33 -9.05 -4.43 3.39
CA TYR A 33 -9.04 -3.30 2.44
C TYR A 33 -7.77 -3.26 1.58
N ALA A 34 -6.97 -4.33 1.59
CA ALA A 34 -5.80 -4.46 0.76
C ALA A 34 -6.11 -5.24 -0.52
N ASN A 35 -6.02 -4.57 -1.66
CA ASN A 35 -5.93 -5.22 -2.96
C ASN A 35 -4.49 -5.09 -3.49
N PHE A 36 -3.73 -6.17 -3.43
CA PHE A 36 -2.31 -6.17 -3.84
C PHE A 36 -2.11 -6.02 -5.35
N GLU A 37 -3.13 -6.35 -6.14
CA GLU A 37 -3.17 -6.18 -7.60
C GLU A 37 -3.64 -4.78 -8.02
N GLU A 38 -4.14 -3.98 -7.08
CA GLU A 38 -4.49 -2.60 -7.35
C GLU A 38 -3.23 -1.82 -7.75
N ARG A 39 -3.44 -0.80 -8.58
CA ARG A 39 -2.39 0.14 -9.00
C ARG A 39 -2.76 1.53 -8.53
N ASP A 40 -1.77 2.25 -8.02
CA ASP A 40 -1.91 3.67 -7.75
C ASP A 40 -1.98 4.49 -9.05
N PHE A 41 -2.11 5.81 -8.91
CA PHE A 41 -2.19 6.75 -10.03
C PHE A 41 -0.95 6.76 -10.93
N LEU A 42 0.18 6.18 -10.49
CA LEU A 42 1.40 6.02 -11.29
C LEU A 42 1.45 4.64 -11.97
N GLY A 43 0.40 3.82 -11.84
CA GLY A 43 0.36 2.46 -12.36
C GLY A 43 1.16 1.45 -11.52
N ALA A 44 1.62 1.84 -10.33
CA ALA A 44 2.45 1.01 -9.46
C ALA A 44 1.61 0.22 -8.46
N THR A 45 1.98 -1.04 -8.22
CA THR A 45 1.38 -1.87 -7.17
C THR A 45 1.84 -1.42 -5.79
N LEU A 46 1.14 -1.87 -4.74
CA LEU A 46 1.49 -1.53 -3.35
C LEU A 46 2.95 -1.88 -3.03
N PHE A 47 3.41 -3.03 -3.55
CA PHE A 47 4.79 -3.48 -3.40
C PHE A 47 5.78 -2.60 -4.16
N ALA A 48 5.48 -2.23 -5.42
CA ALA A 48 6.34 -1.35 -6.22
C ALA A 48 6.47 0.05 -5.59
N SER A 49 5.38 0.62 -5.07
CA SER A 49 5.39 1.91 -4.38
C SER A 49 6.18 1.84 -3.06
N ALA A 50 6.14 0.71 -2.35
CA ALA A 50 6.96 0.48 -1.17
C ALA A 50 8.46 0.35 -1.47
N GLN A 51 8.84 -0.25 -2.62
CA GLN A 51 10.23 -0.33 -3.07
C GLN A 51 10.85 1.04 -3.35
N ARG A 52 10.04 2.00 -3.80
CA ARG A 52 10.45 3.39 -4.00
C ARG A 52 10.61 4.15 -2.68
N SER A 53 10.05 3.65 -1.58
CA SER A 53 10.24 4.26 -0.27
C SER A 53 11.64 3.94 0.27
N LYS A 54 12.24 4.89 1.02
CA LYS A 54 13.54 4.67 1.67
C LYS A 54 13.53 3.62 2.80
N LYS A 55 12.38 2.96 3.05
CA LYS A 55 12.15 2.08 4.20
C LYS A 55 12.31 0.61 3.80
N LYS A 56 13.55 0.12 3.75
CA LYS A 56 13.87 -1.29 3.41
C LYS A 56 13.09 -2.35 4.20
N GLN A 57 12.77 -2.06 5.47
CA GLN A 57 11.97 -2.96 6.32
C GLN A 57 10.52 -3.10 5.84
N PHE A 58 9.99 -2.07 5.16
CA PHE A 58 8.62 -2.04 4.66
C PHE A 58 8.45 -2.91 3.41
N VAL A 59 9.47 -2.96 2.55
CA VAL A 59 9.52 -3.91 1.41
C VAL A 59 9.50 -5.35 1.90
N LYS A 60 10.27 -5.68 2.95
CA LYS A 60 10.25 -7.02 3.55
C LYS A 60 8.88 -7.38 4.14
N PHE A 61 8.21 -6.40 4.74
CA PHE A 61 6.86 -6.58 5.29
C PHE A 61 5.85 -6.93 4.19
N LEU A 62 5.78 -6.12 3.12
CA LEU A 62 4.82 -6.36 2.04
C LEU A 62 5.13 -7.60 1.20
N LYS A 63 6.41 -8.00 1.09
CA LYS A 63 6.81 -9.24 0.40
C LYS A 63 6.13 -10.48 0.99
N ARG A 64 5.74 -10.46 2.27
CA ARG A 64 5.03 -11.57 2.92
C ARG A 64 3.58 -11.73 2.47
N TYR A 65 3.00 -10.71 1.84
CA TYR A 65 1.60 -10.71 1.41
C TYR A 65 1.42 -10.84 -0.11
N THR A 66 2.50 -10.74 -0.89
CA THR A 66 2.48 -10.84 -2.36
C THR A 66 3.11 -12.14 -2.85
N GLN A 67 2.91 -13.26 -2.12
CA GLN A 67 3.49 -14.57 -2.42
C GLN A 67 2.57 -15.45 -3.26
#